data_AF-A0A378G1F0-F1
#
_entry.id   AF-A0A378G1F0-F1
#
_cell.length_a   1.000
_cell.length_b   1.000
_cell.length_c   1.000
_cell.angle_alpha   90.00
_cell.angle_beta   90.00
_cell.angle_gamma   90.00
#
_symmetry.space_group_name_H-M   'P 1'
#
loop_
_entity.id
_entity.type
_entity.pdbx_description
1 polymer ?
#
loop_
_entity_poly.entity_id
_entity_poly.type
_entity_poly.pdbx_seq_one_letter_code
_entity_poly.pdbx_strand_id
1 'polypeptide(L)'
;MNSHIRNHFKEIAERLSSIKGVRGRRTIFGGRAGVRSALYMAALVATRFNPVIKTFYVRLLAAGKAKKVALVACMRKLLTILNAMLRKNEEWDESYHHVAP
;
A
#
# COMPACT_ATOMS: atom_id res chain seq x y z
N MET A 1 -33.70 17.78 -11.85
CA MET A 1 -32.93 16.51 -11.89
C MET A 1 -33.91 15.35 -11.99
N ASN A 2 -33.94 14.66 -13.13
CA ASN A 2 -34.98 13.68 -13.48
C ASN A 2 -34.90 12.40 -12.62
N SER A 3 -36.05 11.89 -12.19
CA SER A 3 -36.20 10.67 -11.38
C SER A 3 -35.53 9.45 -12.01
N HIS A 4 -35.57 9.36 -13.34
CA HIS A 4 -34.97 8.28 -14.12
C HIS A 4 -33.45 8.16 -13.92
N ILE A 5 -32.73 9.29 -13.88
CA ILE A 5 -31.28 9.31 -13.66
C ILE A 5 -30.95 8.83 -12.24
N ARG A 6 -31.72 9.25 -11.22
CA ARG A 6 -31.52 8.80 -9.84
C ARG A 6 -31.76 7.29 -9.67
N ASN A 7 -32.73 6.73 -10.39
CA ASN A 7 -33.02 5.30 -10.34
C ASN A 7 -31.92 4.47 -11.00
N HIS A 8 -31.39 4.94 -12.14
CA HIS A 8 -30.26 4.30 -12.81
C HIS A 8 -29.00 4.28 -11.93
N PHE A 9 -28.69 5.37 -11.23
CA PHE A 9 -27.57 5.39 -10.27
C PHE A 9 -27.78 4.46 -9.07
N LYS A 10 -29.02 4.34 -8.56
CA LYS A 10 -29.36 3.36 -7.51
C LYS A 10 -29.12 1.94 -7.98
N GLU A 11 -29.56 1.60 -9.19
CA GLU A 11 -29.40 0.25 -9.74
C GLU A 11 -27.93 -0.11 -9.98
N ILE A 12 -27.12 0.85 -10.45
CA ILE A 12 -25.67 0.66 -10.58
C ILE A 12 -25.03 0.41 -9.20
N ALA A 13 -25.39 1.19 -8.17
CA ALA A 13 -24.87 1.00 -6.82
C ALA A 13 -25.27 -0.36 -6.23
N GLU A 14 -26.51 -0.80 -6.45
CA GLU A 14 -27.02 -2.11 -6.03
C GLU A 14 -26.23 -3.25 -6.70
N ARG A 15 -26.00 -3.15 -8.02
CA ARG A 15 -25.21 -4.13 -8.80
C ARG A 15 -23.75 -4.17 -8.36
N LEU A 16 -23.14 -3.01 -8.06
CA LEU A 16 -21.78 -2.94 -7.53
C LEU A 16 -21.67 -3.52 -6.11
N SER A 17 -22.72 -3.40 -5.30
CA SER A 17 -22.76 -4.00 -3.96
C SER A 17 -22.80 -5.54 -3.98
N SER A 18 -23.31 -6.12 -5.07
CA SER A 18 -23.34 -7.58 -5.33
C SER A 18 -21.96 -8.13 -5.70
N ILE A 19 -21.05 -7.27 -6.23
CA ILE A 19 -19.63 -7.60 -6.43
C ILE A 19 -18.91 -7.54 -5.07
N LYS A 20 -19.29 -8.41 -4.13
CA LYS A 20 -18.52 -8.63 -2.91
C LYS A 20 -17.27 -9.43 -3.28
N GLY A 21 -16.13 -8.75 -3.36
CA GLY A 21 -14.83 -9.42 -3.44
C GLY A 21 -14.62 -10.38 -2.26
N VAL A 22 -13.82 -11.43 -2.47
CA VAL A 22 -13.54 -12.46 -1.48
C VAL A 22 -13.07 -11.84 -0.15
N ARG A 23 -13.84 -12.05 0.92
CA ARG A 23 -13.48 -11.64 2.28
C ARG A 23 -12.69 -12.76 2.95
N GLY A 24 -11.40 -12.55 3.16
CA GLY A 24 -10.51 -13.51 3.81
C GLY A 24 -9.10 -12.96 4.01
N ARG A 25 -8.29 -13.62 4.84
CA ARG A 25 -6.88 -13.27 4.99
C ARG A 25 -6.15 -13.63 3.71
N ARG A 26 -5.70 -12.62 2.96
CA ARG A 26 -4.85 -12.85 1.78
C ARG A 26 -3.54 -13.50 2.21
N THR A 27 -3.26 -14.66 1.63
CA THR A 27 -1.99 -15.37 1.76
C THR A 27 -1.28 -15.36 0.41
N ILE A 28 0.05 -15.43 0.44
CA ILE A 28 0.87 -15.55 -0.76
C ILE A 28 1.63 -16.86 -0.70
N PHE A 29 1.69 -17.57 -1.82
CA PHE A 29 2.45 -18.81 -1.98
C PHE A 29 3.34 -18.69 -3.23
N GLY A 30 4.57 -19.21 -3.15
CA GLY A 30 5.55 -19.13 -4.25
C GLY A 30 6.15 -17.74 -4.53
N GLY A 31 6.62 -17.54 -5.76
CA GLY A 31 7.22 -16.30 -6.25
C GLY A 31 8.70 -16.09 -5.89
N ARG A 32 9.15 -14.83 -5.87
CA ARG A 32 10.57 -14.45 -5.62
C ARG A 32 10.87 -14.41 -4.11
N ALA A 33 11.06 -15.58 -3.49
CA ALA A 33 11.28 -15.70 -2.04
C ALA A 33 12.51 -14.91 -1.55
N GLY A 34 13.66 -15.03 -2.22
CA GLY A 34 14.89 -14.30 -1.81
C GLY A 34 14.71 -12.78 -1.81
N VAL A 35 13.99 -12.24 -2.80
CA VAL A 35 13.69 -10.81 -2.88
C VAL A 35 12.78 -10.36 -1.75
N ARG A 36 11.77 -11.17 -1.39
CA ARG A 36 10.92 -10.86 -0.23
C ARG A 36 11.74 -10.80 1.06
N SER A 37 12.67 -11.73 1.26
CA SER A 37 13.54 -11.74 2.45
C SER A 37 14.44 -10.51 2.51
N ALA A 38 15.11 -10.18 1.40
CA ALA A 38 15.96 -8.98 1.32
C ALA A 38 15.14 -7.70 1.56
N LEU A 39 13.98 -7.60 0.94
CA LEU A 39 13.10 -6.44 1.06
C LEU A 39 12.48 -6.33 2.46
N TYR A 40 12.27 -7.45 3.16
CA TYR A 40 11.81 -7.46 4.55
C TYR A 40 12.88 -6.88 5.47
N MET A 41 14.14 -7.29 5.31
CA MET A 41 15.26 -6.72 6.06
C MET A 41 15.46 -5.24 5.74
N ALA A 42 15.35 -4.85 4.46
CA ALA A 42 15.39 -3.44 4.06
C ALA A 42 14.26 -2.62 4.71
N ALA A 43 13.04 -3.16 4.76
CA ALA A 43 11.90 -2.51 5.41
C ALA A 43 12.10 -2.34 6.92
N LEU A 44 12.67 -3.35 7.60
CA LEU A 44 12.99 -3.24 9.03
C LEU A 44 13.93 -2.05 9.30
N VAL A 45 14.99 -1.90 8.51
CA VAL A 45 15.94 -0.78 8.64
C VAL A 45 15.27 0.55 8.25
N ALA A 46 14.54 0.58 7.13
CA ALA A 46 13.87 1.79 6.65
C ALA A 46 12.85 2.36 7.65
N THR A 47 12.10 1.51 8.37
CA THR A 47 11.17 2.00 9.41
C THR A 47 11.85 2.71 10.58
N ARG A 48 13.17 2.52 10.77
CA ARG A 48 13.96 3.16 11.84
C ARG A 48 14.61 4.46 11.37
N PHE A 49 15.19 4.45 10.18
CA PHE A 49 16.07 5.53 9.71
C PHE A 49 15.48 6.40 8.59
N ASN A 50 14.56 5.88 7.78
CA ASN A 50 13.96 6.65 6.69
C ASN A 50 12.66 7.32 7.19
N PRO A 51 12.57 8.66 7.22
CA PRO A 51 11.40 9.36 7.78
C PRO A 51 10.11 9.06 7.02
N VAL A 52 10.16 8.96 5.69
CA VAL A 52 9.00 8.69 4.82
C VAL A 52 8.38 7.33 5.13
N ILE A 53 9.21 6.31 5.32
CA ILE A 53 8.76 4.95 5.63
C ILE A 53 8.37 4.84 7.11
N LYS A 54 9.11 5.49 8.01
CA LYS A 54 8.81 5.53 9.45
C LYS A 54 7.43 6.14 9.70
N THR A 55 7.12 7.31 9.12
CA THR A 55 5.80 7.94 9.31
C THR A 55 4.68 7.08 8.75
N PHE A 56 4.89 6.44 7.59
CA PHE A 56 3.93 5.49 7.04
C PHE A 56 3.69 4.29 7.97
N TYR A 57 4.75 3.73 8.54
CA TYR A 57 4.68 2.63 9.50
C TYR A 57 3.93 3.03 10.76
N VAL A 58 4.27 4.17 11.36
CA VAL A 58 3.61 4.70 12.57
C VAL A 58 2.12 4.93 12.31
N ARG A 59 1.75 5.53 11.17
CA ARG A 59 0.35 5.73 10.79
C ARG A 59 -0.43 4.41 10.70
N LEU A 60 0.19 3.34 10.20
CA LEU A 60 -0.44 2.02 10.14
C LEU A 60 -0.61 1.41 11.53
N LEU A 61 0.38 1.57 12.42
CA LEU A 61 0.25 1.12 13.81
C LEU A 61 -0.83 1.89 14.57
N ALA A 62 -0.91 3.21 14.38
CA ALA A 62 -1.96 4.05 14.95
C ALA A 62 -3.36 3.63 14.47
N ALA A 63 -3.47 3.16 13.21
CA ALA A 63 -4.70 2.57 12.67
C ALA A 63 -4.97 1.13 13.16
N GLY A 64 -4.28 0.65 14.20
CA GLY A 64 -4.50 -0.66 14.81
C GLY A 64 -4.00 -1.86 14.00
N LYS A 65 -3.15 -1.64 12.99
CA LYS A 65 -2.61 -2.75 12.19
C LYS A 65 -1.55 -3.53 12.98
N ALA A 66 -1.57 -4.85 12.86
CA ALA A 66 -0.54 -5.71 13.41
C ALA A 66 0.85 -5.34 12.85
N LYS A 67 1.88 -5.33 13.70
CA LYS A 67 3.25 -4.91 13.34
C LYS A 67 3.79 -5.60 12.07
N LYS A 68 3.59 -6.92 11.95
CA LYS A 68 4.00 -7.68 10.76
C LYS A 68 3.26 -7.23 9.48
N VAL A 69 1.97 -6.92 9.58
CA VAL A 69 1.19 -6.41 8.45
C VAL A 69 1.66 -5.01 8.04
N ALA A 70 1.94 -4.16 9.02
CA ALA A 70 2.48 -2.83 8.77
C ALA A 70 3.88 -2.89 8.10
N LEU A 71 4.75 -3.82 8.51
CA LEU A 71 6.03 -4.06 7.85
C LEU A 71 5.87 -4.52 6.40
N VAL A 72 4.97 -5.47 6.13
CA VAL A 72 4.69 -5.93 4.76
C VAL A 72 4.15 -4.79 3.88
N ALA A 73 3.31 -3.91 4.43
CA ALA A 73 2.89 -2.71 3.72
C ALA A 73 4.06 -1.76 3.42
N CYS A 74 5.00 -1.59 4.36
CA CYS A 74 6.22 -0.81 4.15
C CYS A 74 7.11 -1.42 3.06
N MET A 75 7.26 -2.74 3.03
CA MET A 75 7.96 -3.44 1.94
C MET A 75 7.34 -3.11 0.59
N ARG A 76 6.01 -3.15 0.47
CA ARG A 76 5.32 -2.80 -0.77
C ARG A 76 5.58 -1.36 -1.18
N LYS A 77 5.55 -0.42 -0.22
CA LYS A 77 5.84 1.00 -0.47
C LYS A 77 7.28 1.19 -0.97
N LEU A 78 8.26 0.57 -0.32
CA LEU A 78 9.67 0.59 -0.73
C LEU A 78 9.86 0.05 -2.15
N LEU A 79 9.28 -1.12 -2.45
CA LEU A 79 9.38 -1.72 -3.79
C LEU A 79 8.82 -0.80 -4.87
N THR A 80 7.70 -0.12 -4.60
CA THR A 80 7.12 0.83 -5.55
C THR A 80 8.04 2.03 -5.79
N ILE A 81 8.68 2.56 -4.74
CA ILE A 81 9.62 3.68 -4.87
C ILE A 81 10.85 3.24 -5.69
N LEU A 82 11.47 2.12 -5.33
CA LEU A 82 12.61 1.56 -6.07
C LEU A 82 12.28 1.31 -7.54
N ASN A 83 11.08 0.79 -7.82
CA ASN A 83 10.65 0.57 -9.20
C ASN A 83 10.43 1.90 -9.95
N ALA A 84 9.96 2.96 -9.28
CA ALA A 84 9.84 4.28 -9.90
C ALA A 84 11.22 4.89 -10.20
N MET A 85 12.15 4.82 -9.25
CA MET A 85 13.54 5.25 -9.40
C MET A 85 14.22 4.56 -10.59
N LEU A 86 14.15 3.23 -10.66
CA LEU A 86 14.71 2.45 -11.75
C LEU A 86 14.08 2.79 -13.11
N ARG A 87 12.75 3.02 -13.15
CA ARG A 87 12.07 3.39 -14.40
C ARG A 87 12.46 4.76 -14.92
N LYS A 88 12.76 5.70 -14.03
CA LYS A 88 13.20 7.06 -14.39
C LYS A 88 14.72 7.18 -14.51
N ASN A 89 15.46 6.15 -14.08
CA ASN A 89 16.90 6.22 -13.88
C ASN A 89 17.31 7.40 -12.98
N GLU A 90 16.51 7.66 -11.96
CA GLU A 90 16.71 8.73 -10.98
C GLU A 90 17.08 8.11 -9.63
N GLU A 91 17.92 8.82 -8.88
CA GLU A 91 18.21 8.48 -7.48
C GLU A 91 17.05 8.86 -6.56
N TRP A 92 17.20 8.57 -5.27
CA TRP A 92 16.21 8.96 -4.28
C TRP A 92 16.13 10.49 -4.22
N ASP A 93 14.94 11.02 -4.42
CA ASP A 93 14.64 12.44 -4.26
C ASP A 93 13.56 12.62 -3.18
N GLU A 94 13.93 13.31 -2.12
CA GLU A 94 13.06 13.56 -0.97
C GLU A 94 11.90 14.52 -1.29
N SER A 95 12.01 15.33 -2.35
CA SER A 95 10.95 16.24 -2.81
C SER A 95 9.66 15.50 -3.19
N TYR A 96 9.76 14.28 -3.73
CA TYR A 96 8.60 13.46 -4.08
C TYR A 96 7.89 12.86 -2.87
N HIS A 97 8.45 13.03 -1.67
CA HIS A 97 8.05 12.31 -0.48
C HIS A 97 7.65 13.22 0.67
N HIS A 98 7.09 14.40 0.35
CA HIS A 98 6.51 15.31 1.33
C HIS A 98 5.55 14.57 2.28
N VAL A 99 5.99 14.49 3.53
CA VAL A 99 5.18 14.01 4.64
C VAL A 99 4.43 15.24 5.15
N ALA A 100 3.15 15.37 4.77
CA ALA A 100 2.29 16.36 5.42
C ALA A 100 2.30 16.08 6.93
N PRO A 101 2.44 17.12 7.78
CA PRO A 101 2.56 16.97 9.22
C PRO A 101 1.34 16.28 9.85
#